data_AF-A0A820SN32-F1
#
_entry.id   AF-A0A820SN32-F1
#
_cell.length_a   1.000
_cell.length_b   1.000
_cell.length_c   1.000
_cell.angle_alpha   90.00
_cell.angle_beta   90.00
_cell.angle_gamma   90.00
#
_symmetry.space_group_name_H-M   'P 1'
#
loop_
_entity.id
_entity.type
_entity.pdbx_description
1 polymer ?
#
loop_
_entity_poly.entity_id
_entity_poly.type
_entity_poly.pdbx_seq_one_letter_code
_entity_poly.pdbx_strand_id
1 'polypeptide(L)'
;IELREFDVPYHIRVCIDLKINVGLWYGVRGQSTSGPQNQFVLKPDLIEQPEPIVLAFDIECTKMPLKFPTAVSDQIMMISYMIDTQGYLIINREIISQDIN
;
A
#
# COMPACT_ATOMS: atom_id res chain seq x y z
N ILE A 1 27.02 -16.12 27.17
CA ILE A 1 26.23 -14.88 27.02
C ILE A 1 25.18 -15.18 25.95
N GLU A 2 23.91 -15.13 26.31
CA GLU A 2 22.79 -15.37 25.40
C GLU A 2 22.32 -14.02 24.82
N LEU A 3 22.07 -13.96 23.52
CA LEU A 3 21.55 -12.77 22.86
C LEU A 3 20.04 -12.70 23.05
N ARG A 4 19.53 -11.56 23.51
CA ARG A 4 18.09 -11.29 23.63
C ARG A 4 17.68 -10.19 22.66
N GLU A 5 16.48 -10.31 22.09
CA GLU A 5 15.83 -9.29 21.26
C GLU A 5 16.69 -8.75 20.09
N PHE A 6 17.67 -9.55 19.65
CA PHE A 6 18.62 -9.18 18.61
C PHE A 6 18.00 -9.25 17.20
N ASP A 7 16.85 -9.90 17.08
CA ASP A 7 16.09 -10.14 15.86
C ASP A 7 14.95 -9.12 15.64
N VAL A 8 14.76 -8.17 16.56
CA VAL A 8 13.75 -7.11 16.42
C VAL A 8 14.16 -6.16 15.29
N PRO A 9 13.36 -6.02 14.21
CA PRO A 9 13.68 -5.09 13.14
C PRO A 9 13.76 -3.66 13.65
N TYR A 10 14.73 -2.88 13.16
CA TYR A 10 14.98 -1.52 13.65
C TYR A 10 13.74 -0.61 13.63
N HIS A 11 12.95 -0.64 12.55
CA HIS A 11 11.73 0.17 12.46
C HIS A 11 10.67 -0.23 13.50
N ILE A 12 10.57 -1.53 13.84
CA ILE A 12 9.68 -2.02 14.91
C ILE A 12 10.18 -1.54 16.27
N ARG A 13 11.49 -1.65 16.53
CA ARG A 13 12.11 -1.14 17.76
C ARG A 13 11.83 0.34 17.96
N VAL A 14 12.04 1.17 16.93
CA VAL A 14 11.73 2.60 16.98
C VAL A 14 10.25 2.85 17.29
N CYS A 15 9.33 2.16 16.61
CA CYS A 15 7.89 2.32 16.87
C CYS A 15 7.49 1.92 18.30
N ILE A 16 8.06 0.83 18.83
CA ILE A 16 7.82 0.37 20.21
C ILE A 16 8.36 1.39 21.22
N ASP A 17 9.64 1.74 21.12
CA ASP A 17 10.32 2.59 22.08
C ASP A 17 9.71 4.00 22.11
N LEU A 18 9.32 4.52 20.94
CA LEU A 18 8.73 5.86 20.78
C LEU A 18 7.20 5.87 20.83
N LYS A 19 6.55 4.71 20.96
CA LYS A 19 5.08 4.54 20.99
C LYS A 19 4.38 5.13 19.76
N ILE A 20 4.97 4.93 18.59
CA ILE A 20 4.43 5.39 17.30
C ILE A 20 3.61 4.26 16.68
N ASN A 21 2.35 4.54 16.35
CA ASN A 21 1.42 3.60 15.75
C ASN A 21 0.78 4.20 14.51
N VAL A 22 0.57 3.38 13.48
CA VAL A 22 -0.20 3.77 12.30
C VAL A 22 -1.67 4.03 12.68
N GLY A 23 -2.34 4.91 11.93
CA GLY A 23 -3.76 5.22 12.16
C GLY A 23 -4.05 6.24 13.26
N LEU A 24 -3.01 6.79 13.90
CA LEU A 24 -3.13 7.87 14.87
C LEU A 24 -2.63 9.21 14.30
N TRP A 25 -3.15 10.30 14.85
CA TRP A 25 -2.71 11.65 14.48
C TRP A 25 -1.51 12.10 15.31
N TYR A 26 -0.50 12.64 14.64
CA TYR A 26 0.70 13.18 15.27
C TYR A 26 0.96 14.61 14.83
N GLY A 27 1.35 15.47 15.77
CA GLY A 27 2.11 16.68 15.46
C GLY A 27 3.56 16.30 15.23
N VAL A 28 4.11 16.67 14.07
CA VAL A 28 5.50 16.39 13.72
C VAL A 28 6.32 17.68 13.82
N ARG A 29 7.44 17.63 14.53
CA ARG A 29 8.46 18.70 14.56
C ARG A 29 9.79 18.14 14.11
N GLY A 30 10.22 18.52 12.91
CA GLY A 30 11.59 18.30 12.44
C GLY A 30 12.51 19.38 12.97
N GLN A 31 13.72 19.01 13.41
CA GLN A 31 14.81 19.96 13.67
C GLN A 31 15.98 19.72 12.72
N SER A 32 16.77 20.78 12.48
CA SER A 32 18.00 20.75 11.69
C SER A 32 19.06 19.83 12.33
N THR A 33 20.11 19.51 11.57
CA THR A 33 21.17 18.52 11.79
C THR A 33 21.88 18.52 13.15
N SER A 34 21.66 19.52 14.00
CA SER A 34 22.28 19.66 15.32
C SER A 34 21.30 19.62 16.51
N GLY A 35 20.01 19.36 16.28
CA GLY A 35 18.98 19.33 17.32
C GLY A 35 18.62 17.92 17.85
N PRO A 36 17.89 17.81 18.97
CA PRO A 36 17.32 16.54 19.42
C PRO A 36 16.47 15.86 18.33
N GLN A 37 16.35 14.53 18.42
CA GLN A 37 15.64 13.68 17.45
C GLN A 37 14.23 14.21 17.10
N ASN A 38 13.79 13.95 15.86
CA ASN A 38 12.45 14.29 15.37
C ASN A 38 11.38 13.93 16.39
N GLN A 39 10.51 14.87 16.72
CA GLN A 39 9.49 14.68 17.75
C GLN A 39 8.14 14.40 17.11
N PHE A 40 7.56 13.26 17.49
CA PHE A 40 6.18 12.89 17.21
C PHE A 40 5.37 13.08 18.49
N VAL A 41 4.40 14.00 18.46
CA VAL A 41 3.49 14.26 19.59
C VAL A 41 2.12 13.74 19.22
N LEU A 42 1.65 12.70 19.92
CA LEU A 42 0.31 12.14 19.72
C LEU A 42 -0.74 13.24 19.97
N LYS A 43 -1.74 13.31 19.08
CA LYS A 43 -2.92 14.17 19.23
C LYS A 43 -4.13 13.32 19.60
N PRO A 44 -4.36 13.02 20.89
CA PRO A 44 -5.43 12.12 21.33
C PRO A 44 -6.83 12.69 21.06
N ASP A 45 -6.94 14.01 20.92
CA ASP A 45 -8.22 14.69 20.67
C ASP A 45 -8.71 14.52 19.22
N LEU A 46 -7.83 14.11 18.30
CA LEU A 46 -8.19 13.82 16.92
C LEU A 46 -8.53 12.34 16.79
N ILE A 47 -9.82 12.04 16.84
CA ILE A 47 -10.36 10.67 16.84
C ILE A 47 -10.73 10.23 15.43
N GLU A 48 -11.28 11.14 14.62
CA GLU A 48 -11.72 10.86 13.26
C GLU A 48 -10.54 10.40 12.39
N GLN A 49 -10.73 9.29 11.70
CA GLN A 49 -9.71 8.76 10.81
C GLN A 49 -9.65 9.60 9.52
N PRO A 50 -8.47 9.76 8.90
CA PRO A 50 -8.40 10.34 7.57
C PRO A 50 -9.14 9.44 6.58
N GLU A 51 -9.75 10.03 5.55
CA GLU A 51 -10.31 9.31 4.41
C GLU A 51 -9.26 9.24 3.30
N PRO A 52 -8.44 8.16 3.22
CA PRO A 52 -7.50 8.00 2.12
C PRO A 52 -8.28 7.67 0.83
N ILE A 53 -7.76 8.15 -0.29
CA ILE A 53 -8.21 7.67 -1.60
C ILE A 53 -7.75 6.21 -1.74
N VAL A 54 -8.69 5.29 -1.95
CA VAL A 54 -8.41 3.86 -2.08
C VAL A 54 -8.50 3.47 -3.55
N LEU A 55 -7.42 2.89 -4.07
CA LEU A 55 -7.41 2.22 -5.37
C LEU A 55 -7.31 0.71 -5.17
N ALA A 56 -8.34 -0.02 -5.59
CA ALA A 56 -8.32 -1.48 -5.67
C ALA A 56 -8.40 -1.91 -7.14
N PHE A 57 -7.62 -2.92 -7.53
CA PHE A 57 -7.60 -3.39 -8.91
C PHE A 57 -7.57 -4.92 -8.99
N ASP A 58 -8.05 -5.43 -10.11
CA ASP A 58 -7.97 -6.83 -10.48
C ASP A 58 -7.67 -6.95 -11.98
N ILE A 59 -6.87 -7.95 -12.35
CA ILE A 59 -6.40 -8.13 -13.73
C ILE A 59 -6.85 -9.47 -14.29
N GLU A 60 -7.13 -9.46 -15.59
CA GLU A 60 -7.42 -10.67 -16.34
C GLU A 60 -6.34 -10.87 -17.40
N CYS A 61 -5.85 -12.09 -17.50
CA CYS A 61 -4.78 -12.47 -18.42
C CYS A 61 -5.24 -13.59 -19.35
N THR A 62 -4.64 -13.66 -20.53
CA THR A 62 -4.75 -14.86 -21.36
C THR A 62 -4.15 -16.05 -20.62
N LYS A 63 -4.56 -17.27 -21.01
CA LYS A 63 -3.90 -18.49 -20.55
C LYS A 63 -4.08 -19.60 -21.55
N MET A 64 -3.08 -20.47 -21.64
CA MET A 64 -3.23 -21.74 -22.35
C MET A 64 -4.32 -22.62 -21.70
N PRO A 65 -5.05 -23.44 -22.48
CA PRO A 65 -5.99 -24.42 -21.94
C PRO A 65 -5.31 -25.33 -20.89
N LEU A 66 -6.02 -25.59 -19.78
CA LEU A 66 -5.57 -26.46 -18.69
C LEU A 66 -4.23 -26.08 -18.01
N LYS A 67 -3.72 -24.86 -18.22
CA LYS A 67 -2.52 -24.32 -17.55
C LYS A 67 -2.83 -23.06 -16.75
N PHE A 68 -1.95 -22.73 -15.80
CA PHE A 68 -1.91 -21.41 -15.18
C PHE A 68 -1.34 -20.36 -16.16
N PRO A 69 -1.73 -19.09 -16.02
CA PRO A 69 -1.13 -18.00 -16.78
C PRO A 69 0.35 -17.82 -16.39
N THR A 70 1.18 -17.41 -17.36
CA THR A 70 2.59 -17.10 -17.13
C THR A 70 2.94 -15.74 -17.70
N ALA A 71 3.69 -14.93 -16.96
CA ALA A 71 4.05 -13.57 -17.37
C ALA A 71 4.97 -13.50 -18.61
N VAL A 72 5.55 -14.62 -19.04
CA VAL A 72 6.45 -14.68 -20.20
C VAL A 72 5.68 -14.86 -21.51
N SER A 73 4.60 -15.63 -21.50
CA SER A 73 3.84 -15.97 -22.72
C SER A 73 2.46 -15.34 -22.79
N ASP A 74 1.83 -15.09 -21.65
CA ASP A 74 0.47 -14.60 -21.57
C ASP A 74 0.44 -13.08 -21.42
N GLN A 75 -0.61 -12.47 -21.95
CA GLN A 75 -0.79 -11.02 -21.95
C GLN A 75 -1.96 -10.62 -21.06
N ILE A 76 -1.87 -9.44 -20.46
CA ILE A 76 -2.99 -8.81 -19.75
C ILE A 76 -4.03 -8.40 -20.81
N MET A 77 -5.26 -8.86 -20.63
CA MET A 77 -6.38 -8.52 -21.49
C MET A 77 -7.26 -7.42 -20.89
N MET A 78 -7.38 -7.37 -19.56
CA MET A 78 -8.16 -6.34 -18.86
C MET A 78 -7.52 -5.96 -17.52
N ILE A 79 -7.67 -4.69 -17.14
CA ILE A 79 -7.38 -4.18 -15.79
C ILE A 79 -8.63 -3.46 -15.32
N SER A 80 -9.33 -4.05 -14.36
CA SER A 80 -10.44 -3.40 -13.68
C SER A 80 -9.92 -2.74 -12.42
N TYR A 81 -10.36 -1.51 -12.13
CA TYR A 81 -10.00 -0.85 -10.88
C TYR A 81 -11.10 0.08 -10.40
N MET A 82 -11.15 0.26 -9.09
CA MET A 82 -12.00 1.23 -8.42
C MET A 82 -11.13 2.27 -7.76
N ILE A 83 -11.42 3.55 -8.00
CA ILE A 83 -10.90 4.67 -7.20
C ILE A 83 -12.06 5.15 -6.34
N ASP A 84 -11.96 4.92 -5.04
CA ASP A 84 -13.06 5.05 -4.09
C ASP A 84 -14.31 4.31 -4.56
N THR A 85 -15.35 5.03 -4.97
CA THR A 85 -16.63 4.45 -5.45
C THR A 85 -16.75 4.42 -6.97
N GLN A 86 -15.76 4.93 -7.70
CA GLN A 86 -15.79 5.03 -9.15
C GLN A 86 -15.03 3.88 -9.81
N GLY A 87 -15.74 3.09 -10.62
CA GLY A 87 -15.18 1.98 -11.39
C GLY A 87 -14.61 2.43 -12.73
N TYR A 88 -13.51 1.81 -13.11
CA TYR A 88 -12.80 2.00 -14.37
C TYR A 88 -12.38 0.65 -14.94
N LEU A 89 -12.29 0.58 -16.26
CA LEU A 89 -11.86 -0.60 -16.98
C LEU A 89 -10.92 -0.21 -18.12
N ILE A 90 -9.71 -0.76 -18.10
CA ILE A 90 -8.75 -0.67 -19.20
C ILE A 90 -8.77 -2.01 -19.95
N ILE A 91 -8.83 -1.93 -21.28
CA ILE A 91 -8.99 -3.10 -22.15
C ILE A 91 -7.89 -3.11 -23.21
N ASN A 92 -7.26 -4.27 -23.42
CA ASN A 92 -6.36 -4.49 -24.54
C ASN A 92 -7.17 -4.89 -25.80
N ARG A 93 -7.25 -3.97 -26.78
CA ARG A 93 -7.99 -4.19 -28.04
C ARG A 93 -7.30 -5.12 -29.03
N GLU A 94 -6.04 -5.50 -28.79
CA GLU A 94 -5.38 -6.55 -29.58
C GLU A 94 -5.96 -7.95 -29.24
N ILE A 95 -6.57 -8.10 -28.06
CA ILE A 95 -7.12 -9.37 -27.56
C ILE A 95 -8.64 -9.33 -27.54
N ILE A 96 -9.23 -8.27 -26.99
CA ILE A 96 -10.68 -8.10 -26.93
C ILE A 96 -11.16 -7.54 -28.25
N SER A 97 -11.99 -8.29 -28.97
CA SER A 97 -12.41 -7.99 -30.34
C SER A 97 -13.46 -6.90 -30.46
N GLN A 98 -14.21 -6.59 -29.40
CA GLN A 98 -15.28 -5.59 -29.41
C GLN A 98 -15.10 -4.54 -28.31
N ASP A 99 -15.52 -3.29 -28.58
CA ASP A 99 -15.59 -2.27 -27.55
C ASP A 99 -16.66 -2.64 -26.50
N ILE A 100 -16.37 -2.35 -25.24
CA ILE A 100 -17.31 -2.49 -24.13
C ILE A 100 -17.95 -1.12 -23.92
N ASN A 101 -19.29 -1.07 -24.03
CA ASN A 101 -20.11 0.13 -23.81
C ASN A 101 -20.55 0.24 -22.36
#